data_AF-A0A7C0ZB01-F1
#
_entry.id   AF-A0A7C0ZB01-F1
#
_cell.length_a   1.000
_cell.length_b   1.000
_cell.length_c   1.000
_cell.angle_alpha   90.00
_cell.angle_beta   90.00
_cell.angle_gamma   90.00
#
_symmetry.space_group_name_H-M   'P 1'
#
loop_
_entity.id
_entity.type
_entity.pdbx_description
1 polymer ?
#
loop_
_entity_poly.entity_id
_entity_poly.type
_entity_poly.pdbx_seq_one_letter_code
_entity_poly.pdbx_strand_id
1 'polypeptide(L)'
;MKVGAECALCLFKRGYAEILEATEDDSLRLKALEALFKLLAENFKPTSVPAEVGTMRERLIKRVTGNPDPYAKKKRLSNEAALKVLPLAEKMISEAGSPENRFRRACLCAIVGNVMEFDIPGHDPRLEEIGSLLRRAEEEL
;
A
#
# COMPACT_ATOMS: atom_id res chain seq x y z
N MET A 1 12.96 -11.05 7.00
CA MET A 1 11.93 -12.04 6.67
C MET A 1 12.22 -12.62 5.29
N LYS A 2 12.03 -13.92 5.08
CA LYS A 2 12.14 -14.58 3.77
C LYS A 2 10.74 -14.87 3.21
N VAL A 3 10.64 -15.15 1.92
CA VAL A 3 9.34 -15.45 1.27
C VAL A 3 8.66 -16.67 1.90
N GLY A 4 7.37 -16.54 2.18
CA GLY A 4 6.44 -17.65 2.42
C GLY A 4 5.64 -17.99 1.15
N ALA A 5 4.85 -19.06 1.19
CA ALA A 5 4.06 -19.49 0.01
C ALA A 5 3.05 -18.42 -0.43
N GLU A 6 2.42 -17.74 0.54
CA GLU A 6 1.49 -16.63 0.35
C GLU A 6 2.12 -15.42 -0.36
N CYS A 7 3.45 -15.26 -0.26
CA CYS A 7 4.16 -14.18 -0.91
C CYS A 7 4.08 -14.29 -2.44
N ALA A 8 4.01 -15.50 -3.01
CA ALA A 8 3.90 -15.68 -4.46
C ALA A 8 2.61 -15.04 -4.99
N LEU A 9 1.48 -15.35 -4.33
CA LEU A 9 0.18 -14.80 -4.70
C LEU A 9 0.12 -13.29 -4.48
N CYS A 10 0.64 -12.81 -3.35
CA CYS A 10 0.67 -11.39 -3.03
C CYS A 10 1.49 -10.59 -4.05
N LEU A 11 2.70 -11.05 -4.38
CA LEU A 11 3.58 -10.39 -5.36
C LEU A 11 2.94 -10.31 -6.75
N PHE A 12 2.30 -11.39 -7.19
CA PHE A 12 1.61 -11.42 -8.48
C PHE A 12 0.37 -10.52 -8.49
N LYS A 13 -0.52 -10.63 -7.51
CA LYS A 13 -1.74 -9.80 -7.43
C LYS A 13 -1.43 -8.31 -7.43
N ARG A 14 -0.43 -7.90 -6.64
CA ARG A 14 0.02 -6.50 -6.62
C ARG A 14 0.62 -6.06 -7.95
N GLY A 15 1.41 -6.92 -8.60
CA GLY A 15 1.95 -6.62 -9.93
C GLY A 15 0.87 -6.48 -11.00
N TYR A 16 -0.14 -7.35 -10.96
CA TYR A 16 -1.29 -7.25 -11.86
C TYR A 16 -2.05 -5.93 -11.65
N ALA A 17 -2.37 -5.58 -10.41
CA ALA A 17 -3.05 -4.32 -10.09
C ALA A 17 -2.23 -3.10 -10.57
N GLU A 18 -0.92 -3.09 -10.30
CA GLU A 18 -0.03 -2.02 -10.74
C GLU A 18 0.03 -1.90 -12.27
N ILE A 19 -0.02 -3.01 -13.01
CA ILE A 19 -0.09 -3.00 -14.48
C ILE A 19 -1.40 -2.37 -14.98
N LEU A 20 -2.54 -2.68 -14.32
CA LEU A 20 -3.83 -2.08 -14.67
C LEU A 20 -3.84 -0.57 -14.44
N GLU A 21 -3.24 -0.10 -13.34
CA GLU A 21 -3.08 1.33 -13.05
C GLU A 21 -2.10 2.02 -14.01
N ALA A 22 -1.11 1.29 -14.50
CA ALA A 22 -0.05 1.86 -15.32
C ALA A 22 -0.50 2.21 -16.75
N THR A 23 -1.44 1.45 -17.33
CA THR A 23 -1.88 1.63 -18.73
C THR A 23 -3.23 0.98 -19.00
N GLU A 24 -3.97 1.51 -19.98
CA GLU A 24 -5.20 0.93 -20.55
C GLU A 24 -4.96 0.13 -21.84
N ASP A 25 -3.73 0.11 -22.37
CA ASP A 25 -3.38 -0.65 -23.57
C ASP A 25 -3.24 -2.15 -23.24
N ASP A 26 -4.18 -2.95 -23.73
CA ASP A 26 -4.22 -4.40 -23.48
C ASP A 26 -2.99 -5.15 -23.99
N SER A 27 -2.42 -4.74 -25.13
CA SER A 27 -1.21 -5.36 -25.67
C SER A 27 -0.01 -5.11 -24.74
N LEU A 28 0.07 -3.89 -24.19
CA LEU A 28 1.10 -3.51 -23.24
C LEU A 28 0.91 -4.18 -21.88
N ARG A 29 -0.35 -4.36 -21.44
CA ARG A 29 -0.68 -5.13 -20.22
C ARG A 29 -0.21 -6.58 -20.33
N LEU A 30 -0.52 -7.25 -21.45
CA LEU A 30 -0.07 -8.63 -21.69
C LEU A 30 1.46 -8.73 -21.71
N LYS A 31 2.14 -7.78 -22.36
CA LYS A 31 3.61 -7.70 -22.36
C LYS A 31 4.18 -7.52 -20.95
N ALA A 32 3.59 -6.67 -20.13
CA ALA A 32 4.01 -6.45 -18.75
C ALA A 32 3.75 -7.69 -17.88
N LEU A 33 2.63 -8.39 -18.09
CA LEU A 33 2.31 -9.65 -17.41
C LEU A 33 3.30 -10.76 -17.75
N GLU A 34 3.65 -10.92 -19.03
CA GLU A 34 4.66 -11.89 -19.45
C GLU A 34 6.01 -11.61 -18.77
N ALA A 35 6.42 -10.33 -18.73
CA ALA A 35 7.64 -9.92 -18.04
C ALA A 35 7.57 -10.16 -16.53
N LEU A 36 6.41 -9.93 -15.90
CA LEU A 36 6.18 -10.19 -14.48
C LEU A 36 6.32 -11.69 -14.17
N PHE A 37 5.74 -12.58 -14.97
CA PHE A 37 5.89 -14.02 -14.79
C PHE A 37 7.36 -14.45 -14.84
N LYS A 38 8.13 -13.96 -15.81
CA LYS A 38 9.57 -14.24 -15.92
C LYS A 38 10.33 -13.76 -14.68
N LEU A 39 10.09 -12.52 -14.25
CA LEU A 39 10.72 -11.96 -13.05
C LEU A 39 10.44 -12.80 -11.81
N LEU A 40 9.19 -13.22 -11.59
CA LEU A 40 8.83 -14.04 -10.44
C LEU A 40 9.44 -15.44 -10.52
N ALA A 41 9.44 -16.09 -11.69
CA ALA A 41 10.06 -17.41 -11.87
C ALA A 41 11.58 -17.40 -11.56
N GLU A 42 12.26 -16.33 -11.95
CA GLU A 42 13.69 -16.13 -11.72
C GLU A 42 14.01 -15.79 -10.26
N ASN A 43 13.20 -14.94 -9.62
CA ASN A 43 13.58 -14.30 -8.36
C ASN A 43 12.80 -14.77 -7.12
N PHE A 44 11.71 -15.53 -7.27
CA PHE A 44 10.99 -16.10 -6.14
C PHE A 44 11.66 -17.41 -5.68
N LYS A 45 12.66 -17.29 -4.79
CA LYS A 45 13.40 -18.41 -4.20
C LYS A 45 13.21 -18.42 -2.68
N PRO A 46 13.37 -19.57 -2.00
CA PRO A 46 13.23 -19.64 -0.53
C PRO A 46 14.14 -18.66 0.24
N THR A 47 15.25 -18.24 -0.35
CA THR A 47 16.20 -17.27 0.21
C THR A 47 15.87 -15.81 -0.11
N SER A 48 14.88 -15.55 -0.96
CA SER A 48 14.50 -14.21 -1.40
C SER A 48 13.80 -13.42 -0.30
N VAL A 49 13.98 -12.10 -0.35
CA VAL A 49 13.26 -11.15 0.50
C VAL A 49 12.07 -10.60 -0.29
N PRO A 50 10.82 -10.74 0.18
CA PRO A 50 9.64 -10.30 -0.58
C PRO A 50 9.69 -8.82 -1.01
N ALA A 51 10.18 -7.93 -0.14
CA ALA A 51 10.28 -6.50 -0.42
C ALA A 51 11.26 -6.18 -1.57
N GLU A 52 12.35 -6.93 -1.69
CA GLU A 52 13.31 -6.77 -2.79
C GLU A 52 12.67 -7.19 -4.11
N VAL A 53 12.00 -8.35 -4.15
CA VAL A 53 11.27 -8.83 -5.33
C VAL A 53 10.13 -7.87 -5.70
N GLY A 54 9.42 -7.31 -4.71
CA GLY A 54 8.42 -6.28 -4.91
C GLY A 54 8.98 -5.00 -5.55
N THR A 55 10.16 -4.55 -5.12
CA THR A 55 10.85 -3.40 -5.73
C THR A 55 11.27 -3.70 -7.17
N MET A 56 11.78 -4.91 -7.44
CA MET A 56 12.14 -5.33 -8.80
C MET A 56 10.91 -5.32 -9.73
N ARG A 57 9.78 -5.83 -9.23
CA ARG A 57 8.48 -5.81 -9.92
C ARG A 57 8.05 -4.38 -10.28
N GLU A 58 8.03 -3.46 -9.32
CA GLU A 58 7.63 -2.06 -9.57
C GLU A 58 8.50 -1.40 -10.64
N ARG A 59 9.83 -1.58 -10.54
CA ARG A 59 10.77 -1.05 -11.54
C ARG A 59 10.60 -1.68 -12.92
N LEU A 60 10.25 -2.96 -12.97
CA LEU A 60 9.95 -3.64 -14.23
C LEU A 60 8.69 -3.04 -14.87
N ILE A 61 7.60 -2.92 -14.11
CA ILE A 61 6.32 -2.43 -14.64
C ILE A 61 6.45 -1.01 -15.16
N LYS A 62 7.08 -0.10 -14.40
CA LYS A 62 7.35 1.28 -14.83
C LYS A 62 8.13 1.35 -16.15
N ARG A 63 9.14 0.48 -16.30
CA ARG A 63 9.98 0.42 -17.50
C ARG A 63 9.24 -0.13 -18.70
N VAL A 64 8.46 -1.22 -18.53
CA VAL A 64 7.73 -1.86 -19.62
C VAL A 64 6.60 -0.96 -20.10
N THR A 65 5.87 -0.35 -19.18
CA THR A 65 4.70 0.50 -19.49
C THR A 65 5.08 1.92 -19.88
N GLY A 66 6.29 2.38 -19.55
CA GLY A 66 6.72 3.76 -19.72
C GLY A 66 6.06 4.73 -18.73
N ASN A 67 5.23 4.25 -17.80
CA ASN A 67 4.60 5.06 -16.77
C ASN A 67 5.50 5.14 -15.53
N PRO A 68 6.04 6.31 -15.16
CA PRO A 68 6.95 6.43 -14.01
C PRO A 68 6.23 6.30 -12.66
N ASP A 69 4.91 6.51 -12.62
CA ASP A 69 4.12 6.52 -11.39
C ASP A 69 2.69 5.98 -11.63
N PRO A 70 2.52 4.64 -11.72
CA PRO A 70 1.21 4.00 -11.94
C PRO A 70 0.14 4.46 -10.94
N TYR A 71 0.54 4.71 -9.68
CA TYR A 71 -0.37 5.02 -8.58
C TYR A 71 -0.60 6.53 -8.36
N ALA A 72 -0.19 7.41 -9.27
CA ALA A 72 -0.30 8.87 -9.08
C ALA A 72 -1.71 9.32 -8.66
N LYS A 73 -2.76 8.76 -9.30
CA LYS A 73 -4.16 9.06 -9.00
C LYS A 73 -4.56 8.59 -7.60
N LYS A 74 -4.29 7.32 -7.27
CA LYS A 74 -4.60 6.73 -5.95
C LYS A 74 -3.89 7.49 -4.83
N LYS A 75 -2.60 7.83 -4.98
CA LYS A 75 -1.85 8.64 -4.01
C LYS A 75 -2.47 10.02 -3.79
N ARG A 76 -2.93 10.68 -4.87
CA ARG A 76 -3.63 11.97 -4.75
C ARG A 76 -4.90 11.84 -3.91
N LEU A 77 -5.71 10.81 -4.16
CA LEU A 77 -6.93 10.54 -3.39
C LEU A 77 -6.63 10.22 -1.92
N SER A 78 -5.58 9.43 -1.63
CA SER A 78 -5.13 9.20 -0.25
C SER A 78 -4.74 10.49 0.45
N ASN A 79 -3.97 11.36 -0.21
CA ASN A 79 -3.55 12.63 0.36
C ASN A 79 -4.75 13.54 0.65
N GLU A 80 -5.72 13.61 -0.27
CA GLU A 80 -6.97 14.36 -0.07
C GLU A 80 -7.78 13.81 1.11
N ALA A 81 -7.87 12.48 1.27
CA ALA A 81 -8.54 11.86 2.41
C ALA A 81 -7.79 12.11 3.74
N ALA A 82 -6.47 11.97 3.74
CA ALA A 82 -5.61 12.21 4.90
C ALA A 82 -5.76 13.67 5.40
N LEU A 83 -5.76 14.64 4.49
CA LEU A 83 -5.93 16.06 4.86
C LEU A 83 -7.31 16.35 5.47
N LYS A 84 -8.37 15.64 5.06
CA LYS A 84 -9.70 15.79 5.66
C LYS A 84 -9.75 15.31 7.11
N VAL A 85 -8.98 14.27 7.46
CA VAL A 85 -8.97 13.69 8.81
C VAL A 85 -7.87 14.25 9.71
N LEU A 86 -6.87 14.95 9.15
CA LEU A 86 -5.76 15.53 9.89
C LEU A 86 -6.20 16.40 11.09
N PRO A 87 -7.17 17.34 10.96
CA PRO A 87 -7.61 18.15 12.10
C PRO A 87 -8.21 17.31 13.24
N LEU A 88 -8.87 16.20 12.93
CA LEU A 88 -9.39 15.27 13.94
C LEU A 88 -8.23 14.58 14.68
N ALA A 89 -7.22 14.09 13.96
CA ALA A 89 -6.05 13.46 14.57
C ALA A 89 -5.29 14.44 15.48
N GLU A 90 -5.06 15.67 15.02
CA GLU A 90 -4.40 16.73 15.81
C GLU A 90 -5.20 17.07 17.09
N LYS A 91 -6.52 17.18 16.98
CA LYS A 91 -7.41 17.39 18.13
C LYS A 91 -7.30 16.24 19.13
N MET A 92 -7.40 14.99 18.66
CA MET A 92 -7.30 13.81 19.54
C MET A 92 -5.96 13.75 20.28
N ILE A 93 -4.87 14.09 19.61
CA ILE A 93 -3.54 14.12 20.23
C ILE A 93 -3.45 15.26 21.23
N SER A 94 -3.86 16.48 20.88
CA SER A 94 -3.74 17.65 21.76
C SER A 94 -4.61 17.57 23.03
N GLU A 95 -5.80 16.97 22.94
CA GLU A 95 -6.73 16.81 24.07
C GLU A 95 -6.32 15.70 25.07
N ALA A 96 -5.26 14.92 24.79
CA ALA A 96 -4.78 13.92 25.73
C ALA A 96 -4.12 14.56 26.97
N GLY A 97 -4.51 14.07 28.16
CA GLY A 97 -4.21 14.71 29.44
C GLY A 97 -2.74 14.69 29.90
N SER A 98 -1.87 13.88 29.28
CA SER A 98 -0.44 13.81 29.60
C SER A 98 0.42 13.68 28.34
N PRO A 99 1.70 14.10 28.37
CA PRO A 99 2.63 13.92 27.24
C PRO A 99 2.72 12.47 26.73
N GLU A 100 2.70 11.49 27.64
CA GLU A 100 2.75 10.06 27.32
C GLU A 100 1.49 9.63 26.54
N ASN A 101 0.32 10.09 26.98
CA ASN A 101 -0.94 9.82 26.28
C ASN A 101 -0.99 10.50 24.90
N ARG A 102 -0.41 11.69 24.77
CA ARG A 102 -0.28 12.36 23.46
C ARG A 102 0.61 11.56 22.51
N PHE A 103 1.74 11.07 23.00
CA PHE A 103 2.64 10.21 22.22
C PHE A 103 1.94 8.92 21.80
N ARG A 104 1.27 8.24 22.74
CA ARG A 104 0.48 7.02 22.43
C ARG A 104 -0.57 7.28 21.35
N ARG A 105 -1.35 8.37 21.46
CA ARG A 105 -2.35 8.74 20.44
C ARG A 105 -1.73 9.06 19.09
N ALA A 106 -0.57 9.72 19.06
CA ALA A 106 0.15 9.95 17.82
C ALA A 106 0.57 8.64 17.14
N CYS A 107 1.06 7.67 17.90
CA CYS A 107 1.37 6.33 17.39
C CYS A 107 0.13 5.62 16.83
N LEU A 108 -0.99 5.65 17.56
CA LEU A 108 -2.25 5.05 17.09
C LEU A 108 -2.74 5.71 15.79
N CYS A 109 -2.67 7.04 15.70
CA CYS A 109 -3.01 7.76 14.47
C CYS A 109 -2.11 7.34 13.29
N ALA A 110 -0.81 7.17 13.53
CA ALA A 110 0.12 6.70 12.51
C ALA A 110 -0.16 5.26 12.06
N ILE A 111 -0.52 4.36 13.00
CA ILE A 111 -0.89 2.97 12.68
C ILE A 111 -2.17 2.95 11.82
N VAL A 112 -3.20 3.69 12.21
CA VAL A 112 -4.44 3.81 11.42
C VAL A 112 -4.16 4.42 10.05
N GLY A 113 -3.22 5.36 9.94
CA GLY A 113 -2.80 5.93 8.66
C GLY A 113 -2.30 4.88 7.65
N ASN A 114 -1.65 3.81 8.12
CA ASN A 114 -1.17 2.73 7.27
C ASN A 114 -2.30 1.89 6.64
N VAL A 115 -3.54 2.00 7.14
CA VAL A 115 -4.71 1.32 6.55
C VAL A 115 -5.03 1.86 5.15
N MET A 116 -4.53 3.05 4.78
CA MET A 116 -4.68 3.63 3.43
C MET A 116 -3.89 2.90 2.33
N GLU A 117 -3.19 1.82 2.63
CA GLU A 117 -2.42 1.03 1.66
C GLU A 117 -3.32 0.28 0.68
N PHE A 118 -2.90 0.23 -0.59
CA PHE A 118 -3.69 -0.34 -1.69
C PHE A 118 -3.23 -1.73 -2.09
N ASP A 119 -4.14 -2.47 -2.73
CA ASP A 119 -3.88 -3.72 -3.44
C ASP A 119 -3.27 -4.84 -2.55
N ILE A 120 -3.44 -4.73 -1.24
CA ILE A 120 -3.15 -5.82 -0.30
C ILE A 120 -4.25 -6.89 -0.44
N PRO A 121 -3.91 -8.16 -0.68
CA PRO A 121 -4.91 -9.22 -0.76
C PRO A 121 -5.78 -9.30 0.51
N GLY A 122 -7.10 -9.17 0.35
CA GLY A 122 -8.05 -9.25 1.46
C GLY A 122 -8.25 -7.93 2.22
N HIS A 123 -7.59 -6.85 1.80
CA HIS A 123 -7.73 -5.52 2.38
C HIS A 123 -8.27 -4.54 1.33
N ASP A 124 -9.30 -3.79 1.70
CA ASP A 124 -9.90 -2.75 0.87
C ASP A 124 -9.87 -1.42 1.65
N PRO A 125 -9.01 -0.47 1.27
CA PRO A 125 -8.87 0.79 2.00
C PRO A 125 -10.08 1.70 1.77
N ARG A 126 -11.03 1.67 2.71
CA ARG A 126 -12.19 2.57 2.74
C ARG A 126 -11.77 3.92 3.31
N LEU A 127 -11.32 4.83 2.44
CA LEU A 127 -10.77 6.14 2.82
C LEU A 127 -11.76 6.99 3.63
N GLU A 128 -13.06 6.81 3.40
CA GLU A 128 -14.14 7.51 4.11
C GLU A 128 -14.23 7.08 5.59
N GLU A 129 -13.75 5.89 5.93
CA GLU A 129 -13.85 5.32 7.27
C GLU A 129 -12.68 5.67 8.19
N ILE A 130 -11.61 6.28 7.66
CA ILE A 130 -10.38 6.58 8.41
C ILE A 130 -10.69 7.39 9.68
N GLY A 131 -11.58 8.37 9.60
CA GLY A 131 -11.97 9.17 10.77
C GLY A 131 -12.68 8.36 11.86
N SER A 132 -13.39 7.29 11.50
CA SER A 132 -13.99 6.37 12.46
C SER A 132 -12.95 5.43 13.08
N LEU A 133 -12.00 4.94 12.27
CA LEU A 133 -10.89 4.11 12.74
C LEU A 133 -9.99 4.86 13.71
N LEU A 134 -9.70 6.15 13.44
CA LEU A 134 -8.94 7.00 14.36
C LEU A 134 -9.57 7.05 15.75
N ARG A 135 -10.91 7.19 15.82
CA ARG A 135 -11.64 7.24 17.10
C ARG A 135 -11.63 5.92 17.86
N ARG A 136 -11.64 4.79 17.15
CA ARG A 136 -11.69 3.43 17.71
C ARG A 136 -10.31 2.79 17.90
N ALA A 137 -9.25 3.46 17.44
CA ALA A 137 -7.90 2.92 17.43
C ALA A 137 -7.42 2.40 18.79
N GLU A 138 -7.86 3.04 19.88
CA GLU A 138 -7.47 2.67 21.24
C GLU A 138 -8.21 1.43 21.78
N GLU A 139 -9.36 1.07 21.19
CA GLU A 139 -10.14 -0.10 21.56
C GLU A 139 -9.76 -1.34 20.73
N GLU A 140 -9.17 -1.14 19.55
CA GLU A 140 -8.91 -2.17 18.54
C GLU A 140 -7.43 -2.58 18.40
N LEU A 141 -6.49 -1.83 18.99
CA LEU A 141 -5.03 -2.03 18.90
C LEU A 141 -4.37 -2.11 20.28
#